data_AF-A0A6A6QV11-F1
#
_entry.id   AF-A0A6A6QV11-F1
#
_cell.length_a   1.000
_cell.length_b   1.000
_cell.length_c   1.000
_cell.angle_alpha   90.00
_cell.angle_beta   90.00
_cell.angle_gamma   90.00
#
_symmetry.space_group_name_H-M   'P 1'
#
loop_
_entity.id
_entity.type
_entity.pdbx_description
1 polymer ?
#
loop_
_entity_poly.entity_id
_entity_poly.type
_entity_poly.pdbx_seq_one_letter_code
_entity_poly.pdbx_strand_id
1 'polypeptide(L)'
;MTSFASSNTTLAPSVAPSTSSSTTPSPTDPTAFAYPALYNYPPFFTLQPILPTRHSQLLSWSLLIQAYTRHHALFSLSLIDALSTPLFHNRPLHRRLSLRDARAVIDYMCSKDGDMRAEWITTPSTASNVLKKSNPSGGDEEGGGRFWVFWRKPDEWANLIESWVDSTGQKGVVLTLYELAEGDATRGQEFHGMEAELLSRCLGVSVKRGRAQVFGAEGGEGVKFF
;
A
#
# COMPACT_ATOMS: atom_id res chain seq x y z
N MET A 1 57.11 4.46 58.56
CA MET A 1 56.99 5.63 57.65
C MET A 1 57.23 5.08 56.25
N THR A 2 56.32 4.94 55.30
CA THR A 2 55.04 5.57 54.94
C THR A 2 54.33 4.57 53.99
N SER A 3 53.10 4.15 54.33
CA SER A 3 51.84 4.38 53.59
C SER A 3 51.59 3.59 52.29
N PHE A 4 50.48 2.86 52.31
CA PHE A 4 49.83 2.05 51.28
C PHE A 4 49.15 2.88 50.18
N ALA A 5 48.99 2.27 48.99
CA ALA A 5 47.77 2.40 48.18
C ALA A 5 47.64 1.19 47.22
N SER A 6 46.73 0.28 47.54
CA SER A 6 46.17 -0.71 46.61
C SER A 6 44.82 -0.18 46.14
N SER A 7 44.60 -0.08 44.83
CA SER A 7 43.29 0.26 44.27
C SER A 7 42.50 -1.02 44.04
N ASN A 8 41.46 -1.21 44.85
CA ASN A 8 40.40 -2.20 44.67
C ASN A 8 39.13 -1.40 44.35
N THR A 9 38.46 -1.66 43.22
CA THR A 9 37.13 -1.08 42.97
C THR A 9 36.13 -2.19 42.61
N THR A 10 35.09 -2.20 43.43
CA THR A 10 34.00 -3.14 43.62
C THR A 10 32.88 -3.01 42.57
N LEU A 11 32.19 -4.14 42.35
CA LEU A 11 30.93 -4.34 41.63
C LEU A 11 29.74 -3.53 42.18
N ALA A 12 28.82 -3.08 41.31
CA ALA A 12 27.37 -3.22 41.51
C ALA A 12 26.56 -2.87 40.24
N PRO A 13 25.38 -3.51 40.02
CA PRO A 13 24.50 -3.37 38.85
C PRO A 13 23.39 -2.33 39.07
N SER A 14 22.77 -1.79 38.01
CA SER A 14 21.49 -1.07 38.17
C SER A 14 20.65 -1.00 36.89
N VAL A 15 19.55 -1.77 36.92
CA VAL A 15 18.15 -1.38 36.63
C VAL A 15 17.83 -0.71 35.27
N ALA A 16 17.05 -1.46 34.46
CA ALA A 16 16.26 -0.94 33.36
C ALA A 16 15.17 0.03 33.83
N PRO A 17 14.72 0.96 32.96
CA PRO A 17 13.35 1.43 33.00
C PRO A 17 12.63 1.09 31.69
N SER A 18 11.65 0.21 31.82
CA SER A 18 10.45 0.18 30.99
C SER A 18 9.81 1.56 31.03
N THR A 19 9.63 2.22 29.88
CA THR A 19 8.66 3.31 29.79
C THR A 19 7.92 3.21 28.48
N SER A 20 6.73 2.62 28.58
CA SER A 20 5.64 2.75 27.62
C SER A 20 5.28 4.23 27.52
N SER A 21 5.64 4.89 26.42
CA SER A 21 5.11 6.23 26.10
C SER A 21 3.82 6.07 25.31
N SER A 22 2.71 5.95 26.06
CA SER A 22 1.37 6.27 25.55
C SER A 22 1.27 7.79 25.37
N THR A 23 1.50 8.28 24.15
CA THR A 23 1.29 9.69 23.82
C THR A 23 -0.15 9.89 23.34
N THR A 24 -0.89 10.65 24.14
CA THR A 24 -2.21 11.24 23.90
C THR A 24 -2.31 11.90 22.51
N PRO A 25 -3.39 11.68 21.73
CA PRO A 25 -3.63 12.46 20.53
C PRO A 25 -4.20 13.85 20.87
N SER A 26 -3.52 14.89 20.40
CA SER A 26 -4.04 16.26 20.27
C SER A 26 -5.29 16.30 19.36
N PRO A 27 -6.15 17.33 19.42
CA PRO A 27 -7.34 17.41 18.57
C PRO A 27 -6.91 17.81 17.14
N THR A 28 -6.51 16.84 16.35
CA THR A 28 -6.30 16.98 14.90
C THR A 28 -7.62 16.92 14.17
N ASP A 29 -7.79 17.75 13.14
CA ASP A 29 -8.95 17.76 12.24
C ASP A 29 -9.39 16.32 11.91
N PRO A 30 -10.69 15.98 12.04
CA PRO A 30 -11.17 14.60 11.87
C PRO A 30 -11.01 14.06 10.44
N THR A 31 -10.62 14.91 9.49
CA THR A 31 -10.39 14.57 8.08
C THR A 31 -8.91 14.44 7.72
N ALA A 32 -7.99 14.67 8.66
CA ALA A 32 -6.56 14.61 8.41
C ALA A 32 -6.01 13.20 8.68
N PHE A 33 -5.17 12.70 7.78
CA PHE A 33 -4.52 11.40 7.94
C PHE A 33 -3.55 11.41 9.13
N ALA A 34 -3.74 10.48 10.06
CA ALA A 34 -2.86 10.31 11.22
C ALA A 34 -1.63 9.47 10.85
N TYR A 35 -0.45 10.12 10.80
CA TYR A 35 0.81 9.43 10.53
C TYR A 35 1.30 8.63 11.75
N PRO A 36 1.89 7.45 11.56
CA PRO A 36 2.48 6.66 12.64
C PRO A 36 3.71 7.37 13.22
N ALA A 37 4.04 7.10 14.49
CA ALA A 37 5.18 7.71 15.17
C ALA A 37 6.51 7.55 14.39
N LEU A 38 6.70 6.40 13.73
CA LEU A 38 7.87 6.12 12.89
C LEU A 38 8.03 7.10 11.72
N TYR A 39 6.95 7.71 11.23
CA TYR A 39 7.02 8.72 10.16
C TYR A 39 7.74 10.01 10.60
N ASN A 40 7.82 10.29 11.91
CA ASN A 40 8.57 11.43 12.45
C ASN A 40 9.98 11.04 12.90
N TYR A 41 10.42 9.80 12.63
CA TYR A 41 11.75 9.32 12.96
C TYR A 41 12.70 9.47 11.76
N PRO A 42 13.74 10.33 11.80
CA PRO A 42 14.58 10.62 10.63
C PRO A 42 15.18 9.37 9.94
N PRO A 43 15.68 8.36 10.67
CA PRO A 43 16.22 7.13 10.05
C PRO A 43 15.18 6.34 9.25
N PHE A 44 13.88 6.57 9.43
CA PHE A 44 12.82 5.90 8.68
C PHE A 44 12.88 6.21 7.18
N PHE A 45 13.37 7.39 6.80
CA PHE A 45 13.54 7.82 5.40
C PHE A 45 14.90 7.43 4.79
N THR A 46 15.66 6.56 5.47
CA THR A 46 16.93 6.05 4.96
C THR A 46 16.93 4.54 5.07
N LEU A 47 17.08 3.83 3.96
CA LEU A 47 16.99 2.38 3.95
C LEU A 47 18.08 1.77 4.84
N GLN A 48 17.68 0.97 5.82
CA GLN A 48 18.60 0.45 6.83
C GLN A 48 19.61 -0.52 6.20
N PRO A 49 20.90 -0.52 6.60
CA PRO A 49 21.90 -1.42 6.03
C PRO A 49 21.73 -2.87 6.50
N ILE A 50 21.22 -3.06 7.72
CA ILE A 50 21.07 -4.36 8.39
C ILE A 50 19.75 -5.02 7.95
N LEU A 51 19.80 -6.28 7.52
CA LEU A 51 18.66 -7.00 6.94
C LEU A 51 17.42 -7.09 7.86
N PRO A 52 17.50 -7.54 9.14
CA PRO A 52 16.34 -7.55 10.04
C PRO A 52 15.69 -6.17 10.24
N THR A 53 16.51 -5.13 10.42
CA THR A 53 16.02 -3.76 10.62
C THR A 53 15.40 -3.21 9.34
N ARG A 54 16.01 -3.49 8.18
CA ARG A 54 15.47 -3.15 6.86
C ARG A 54 14.12 -3.82 6.65
N HIS A 55 14.00 -5.11 6.96
CA HIS A 55 12.72 -5.82 6.82
C HIS A 55 11.61 -5.17 7.67
N SER A 56 11.90 -4.87 8.94
CA SER A 56 10.94 -4.19 9.83
C SER A 56 10.57 -2.79 9.33
N GLN A 57 11.54 -2.06 8.77
CA GLN A 57 11.33 -0.77 8.13
C GLN A 57 10.42 -0.90 6.90
N LEU A 58 10.68 -1.87 6.02
CA LEU A 58 9.89 -2.12 4.81
C LEU A 58 8.45 -2.52 5.13
N LEU A 59 8.23 -3.35 6.15
CA LEU A 59 6.90 -3.65 6.67
C LEU A 59 6.18 -2.39 7.16
N SER A 60 6.88 -1.54 7.91
CA SER A 60 6.31 -0.29 8.42
C SER A 60 5.94 0.66 7.28
N TRP A 61 6.76 0.74 6.22
CA TRP A 61 6.42 1.48 5.01
C TRP A 61 5.21 0.89 4.29
N SER A 62 5.13 -0.42 4.13
CA SER A 62 3.99 -1.10 3.52
C SER A 62 2.67 -0.78 4.24
N LEU A 63 2.67 -0.82 5.58
CA LEU A 63 1.51 -0.46 6.39
C LEU A 63 1.13 1.01 6.25
N LEU A 64 2.12 1.91 6.27
CA LEU A 64 1.89 3.35 6.06
C LEU A 64 1.27 3.62 4.69
N ILE A 65 1.82 3.02 3.63
CA ILE A 65 1.31 3.20 2.27
C ILE A 65 -0.14 2.72 2.17
N GLN A 66 -0.45 1.52 2.69
CA GLN A 66 -1.83 0.99 2.70
C GLN A 66 -2.80 1.89 3.48
N ALA A 67 -2.39 2.38 4.66
CA ALA A 67 -3.23 3.26 5.47
C ALA A 67 -3.48 4.61 4.77
N TYR A 68 -2.44 5.19 4.18
CA TYR A 68 -2.52 6.45 3.45
C TYR A 68 -3.40 6.32 2.21
N THR A 69 -3.19 5.29 1.39
CA THR A 69 -4.01 5.08 0.19
C THR A 69 -5.46 4.78 0.53
N ARG A 70 -5.73 4.03 1.60
CA ARG A 70 -7.10 3.81 2.10
C ARG A 70 -7.78 5.11 2.52
N HIS A 71 -7.08 5.96 3.29
CA HIS A 71 -7.64 7.22 3.77
C HIS A 71 -7.98 8.19 2.62
N HIS A 72 -7.15 8.22 1.58
CA HIS A 72 -7.34 9.08 0.42
C HIS A 72 -8.10 8.39 -0.74
N ALA A 73 -8.55 7.15 -0.57
CA ALA A 73 -9.17 6.31 -1.60
C ALA A 73 -8.35 6.22 -2.91
N LEU A 74 -7.03 6.08 -2.79
CA LEU A 74 -6.09 6.04 -3.93
C LEU A 74 -5.71 4.61 -4.32
N PHE A 75 -6.34 4.07 -5.34
CA PHE A 75 -6.12 2.68 -5.81
C PHE A 75 -4.82 2.48 -6.61
N SER A 76 -4.31 3.53 -7.24
CA SER A 76 -3.08 3.52 -8.01
C SER A 76 -2.26 4.80 -7.77
N LEU A 77 -0.94 4.67 -7.86
CA LEU A 77 0.01 5.77 -7.67
C LEU A 77 1.07 5.73 -8.77
N SER A 78 1.51 6.90 -9.22
CA SER A 78 2.75 7.08 -9.98
C SER A 78 3.89 7.28 -8.98
N LEU A 79 4.99 6.52 -9.13
CA LEU A 79 6.09 6.59 -8.16
C LEU A 79 6.73 7.99 -8.13
N ILE A 80 6.90 8.63 -9.30
CA ILE A 80 7.47 9.98 -9.40
C ILE A 80 6.57 11.00 -8.69
N ASP A 81 5.28 10.95 -8.96
CA ASP A 81 4.34 11.91 -8.38
C ASP A 81 4.23 11.72 -6.87
N ALA A 82 4.18 10.46 -6.42
CA ALA A 82 4.12 10.11 -5.01
C ALA A 82 5.32 10.65 -4.20
N LEU A 83 6.52 10.77 -4.79
CA LEU A 83 7.68 11.36 -4.10
C LEU A 83 7.50 12.82 -3.70
N SER A 84 6.65 13.56 -4.41
CA SER A 84 6.34 14.95 -4.09
C SER A 84 5.27 15.09 -2.99
N THR A 85 4.53 14.00 -2.73
CA THR A 85 3.42 13.97 -1.78
C THR A 85 3.88 13.76 -0.33
N PRO A 86 3.02 14.07 0.65
CA PRO A 86 3.27 13.74 2.06
C PRO A 86 3.52 12.25 2.34
N LEU A 87 3.20 11.32 1.43
CA LEU A 87 3.47 9.90 1.62
C LEU A 87 4.97 9.61 1.79
N PHE A 88 5.81 10.18 0.89
CA PHE A 88 7.25 9.94 0.88
C PHE A 88 8.08 11.15 1.29
N HIS A 89 7.46 12.31 1.49
CA HIS A 89 8.12 13.56 1.88
C HIS A 89 7.51 14.14 3.15
N ASN A 90 8.22 13.99 4.27
CA ASN A 90 7.93 14.68 5.51
C ASN A 90 8.58 16.07 5.49
N ARG A 91 7.79 17.09 5.11
CA ARG A 91 8.26 18.48 5.03
C ARG A 91 8.69 19.04 6.39
N PRO A 92 7.93 18.87 7.50
CA PRO A 92 8.39 19.29 8.83
C PRO A 92 9.73 18.70 9.26
N LEU A 93 10.01 17.45 8.88
CA LEU A 93 11.27 16.77 9.20
C LEU A 93 12.39 17.08 8.20
N HIS A 94 12.09 17.75 7.08
CA HIS A 94 12.98 17.93 5.93
C HIS A 94 13.57 16.60 5.43
N ARG A 95 12.75 15.53 5.44
CA ARG A 95 13.17 14.18 5.00
C ARG A 95 12.26 13.68 3.90
N ARG A 96 12.87 13.06 2.89
CA ARG A 96 12.19 12.43 1.76
C ARG A 96 12.92 11.15 1.37
N LEU A 97 12.19 10.10 1.00
CA LEU A 97 12.79 8.91 0.40
C LEU A 97 13.39 9.24 -0.97
N SER A 98 14.53 8.62 -1.29
CA SER A 98 15.04 8.68 -2.66
C SER A 98 14.15 7.85 -3.60
N LEU A 99 14.16 8.14 -4.91
CA LEU A 99 13.42 7.34 -5.90
C LEU A 99 13.82 5.86 -5.84
N ARG A 100 15.12 5.60 -5.68
CA ARG A 100 15.67 4.26 -5.52
C ARG A 100 15.11 3.54 -4.29
N ASP A 101 15.07 4.21 -3.13
CA ASP A 101 14.60 3.59 -1.89
C ASP A 101 13.08 3.41 -1.91
N ALA A 102 12.34 4.39 -2.44
CA ALA A 102 10.90 4.26 -2.64
C ALA A 102 10.58 3.10 -3.60
N ARG A 103 11.34 2.94 -4.68
CA ARG A 103 11.22 1.79 -5.58
C ARG A 103 11.44 0.47 -4.83
N ALA A 104 12.49 0.39 -4.00
CA ALA A 104 12.76 -0.80 -3.20
C ALA A 104 11.63 -1.14 -2.21
N VAL A 105 10.95 -0.12 -1.66
CA VAL A 105 9.75 -0.31 -0.83
C VAL A 105 8.61 -0.92 -1.65
N ILE A 106 8.33 -0.38 -2.84
CA ILE A 106 7.25 -0.91 -3.69
C ILE A 106 7.60 -2.31 -4.21
N ASP A 107 8.83 -2.57 -4.61
CA ASP A 107 9.28 -3.89 -5.04
C ASP A 107 9.16 -4.92 -3.91
N TYR A 108 9.44 -4.53 -2.66
CA TYR A 108 9.16 -5.36 -1.50
C TYR A 108 7.66 -5.64 -1.35
N MET A 109 6.79 -4.63 -1.51
CA MET A 109 5.33 -4.82 -1.48
C MET A 109 4.82 -5.74 -2.60
N CYS A 110 5.45 -5.75 -3.78
CA CYS A 110 5.14 -6.66 -4.89
C CYS A 110 5.61 -8.10 -4.62
N SER A 111 6.58 -8.28 -3.72
CA SER A 111 7.14 -9.59 -3.38
C SER A 111 6.23 -10.40 -2.45
N LYS A 112 6.52 -11.71 -2.32
CA LYS A 112 5.84 -12.57 -1.36
C LYS A 112 6.08 -12.13 0.09
N ASP A 113 7.27 -11.61 0.39
CA ASP A 113 7.63 -11.14 1.74
C ASP A 113 6.82 -9.91 2.14
N GLY A 114 6.44 -9.06 1.18
CA GLY A 114 5.53 -7.92 1.37
C GLY A 114 4.05 -8.25 1.19
N ASP A 115 3.68 -9.54 1.18
CA ASP A 115 2.32 -10.06 1.05
C ASP A 115 1.57 -9.60 -0.22
N MET A 116 2.31 -9.36 -1.31
CA MET A 116 1.78 -8.95 -2.62
C MET A 116 0.78 -7.79 -2.51
N ARG A 117 1.17 -6.75 -1.75
CA ARG A 117 0.38 -5.55 -1.46
C ARG A 117 0.45 -4.47 -2.53
N ALA A 118 1.25 -4.67 -3.57
CA ALA A 118 1.32 -3.79 -4.72
C ALA A 118 1.56 -4.59 -6.00
N GLU A 119 1.27 -3.97 -7.14
CA GLU A 119 1.58 -4.52 -8.45
C GLU A 119 1.86 -3.41 -9.46
N TRP A 120 2.96 -3.54 -10.20
CA TRP A 120 3.32 -2.61 -11.26
C TRP A 120 2.34 -2.72 -12.43
N ILE A 121 1.77 -1.59 -12.83
CA ILE A 121 0.89 -1.50 -14.00
C ILE A 121 1.81 -1.45 -15.22
N THR A 122 1.74 -2.47 -16.07
CA THR A 122 2.46 -2.48 -17.35
C THR A 122 1.47 -2.05 -18.43
N THR A 123 1.54 -0.80 -18.85
CA THR A 123 0.73 -0.32 -19.97
C THR A 123 1.21 -1.03 -21.26
N PRO A 124 0.33 -1.62 -22.08
CA PRO A 124 0.73 -2.21 -23.36
C PRO A 124 1.13 -1.18 -24.44
N SER A 125 1.07 0.12 -24.12
CA SER A 125 1.37 1.22 -25.05
C SER A 125 2.86 1.56 -25.07
N THR A 126 3.68 0.62 -25.57
CA THR A 126 4.88 0.78 -26.45
C THR A 126 5.43 -0.63 -26.75
N ALA A 127 4.56 -1.53 -27.24
CA ALA A 127 4.95 -2.88 -27.63
C ALA A 127 4.68 -3.15 -29.12
N SER A 128 5.05 -2.22 -30.00
CA SER A 128 5.43 -2.59 -31.36
C SER A 128 6.92 -2.91 -31.37
N ASN A 129 7.25 -4.21 -31.44
CA ASN A 129 8.58 -4.79 -31.59
C ASN A 129 9.59 -4.51 -30.45
N VAL A 130 9.78 -5.49 -29.55
CA VAL A 130 11.07 -6.21 -29.42
C VAL A 130 10.80 -7.57 -28.77
N LEU A 131 11.19 -8.59 -29.52
CA LEU A 131 11.56 -9.94 -29.14
C LEU A 131 11.82 -10.18 -27.63
N LYS A 132 10.93 -10.97 -27.02
CA LYS A 132 11.23 -12.04 -26.04
C LYS A 132 12.53 -11.88 -25.24
N LYS A 133 12.42 -11.38 -24.00
CA LYS A 133 13.35 -11.75 -22.93
C LYS A 133 12.60 -11.96 -21.62
N SER A 134 12.63 -13.20 -21.16
CA SER A 134 12.17 -13.66 -19.85
C SER A 134 13.01 -13.00 -18.75
N ASN A 135 12.45 -11.97 -18.11
CA ASN A 135 12.81 -11.52 -16.76
C ASN A 135 11.57 -10.80 -16.18
N PRO A 136 11.08 -11.12 -14.96
CA PRO A 136 9.92 -10.46 -14.37
C PRO A 136 10.29 -9.10 -13.73
N SER A 137 11.16 -8.35 -14.39
CA SER A 137 11.54 -6.98 -14.03
C SER A 137 11.00 -6.04 -15.11
N GLY A 138 9.69 -5.92 -15.20
CA GLY A 138 9.04 -4.92 -16.06
C GLY A 138 9.24 -3.53 -15.47
N GLY A 139 9.98 -2.67 -16.16
CA GLY A 139 10.14 -1.28 -15.75
C GLY A 139 11.33 -0.55 -16.37
N ASP A 140 11.57 -0.71 -17.67
CA ASP A 140 12.44 0.20 -18.43
C ASP A 140 11.60 1.34 -19.01
N GLU A 141 11.06 2.19 -18.12
CA GLU A 141 10.70 3.58 -18.42
C GLU A 141 11.10 4.42 -17.19
N GLU A 142 12.34 4.90 -17.24
CA GLU A 142 12.90 5.99 -16.42
C GLU A 142 12.33 6.14 -15.00
N GLY A 143 12.45 5.08 -14.19
CA GLY A 143 12.31 5.09 -12.74
C GLY A 143 10.92 5.41 -12.16
N GLY A 144 9.89 5.66 -12.97
CA GLY A 144 8.66 6.33 -12.54
C GLY A 144 7.34 5.62 -12.73
N GLY A 145 7.35 4.29 -12.89
CA GLY A 145 6.15 3.52 -13.21
C GLY A 145 4.94 3.77 -12.31
N ARG A 146 3.75 3.47 -12.84
CA ARG A 146 2.49 3.44 -12.10
C ARG A 146 2.29 2.04 -11.48
N PHE A 147 1.71 1.99 -10.29
CA PHE A 147 1.43 0.74 -9.59
C PHE A 147 0.08 0.80 -8.87
N TRP A 148 -0.58 -0.34 -8.74
CA TRP A 148 -1.72 -0.51 -7.85
C TRP A 148 -1.25 -0.73 -6.42
N VAL A 149 -2.04 -0.25 -5.47
CA VAL A 149 -1.86 -0.50 -4.03
C VAL A 149 -3.06 -1.26 -3.50
N PHE A 150 -2.81 -2.37 -2.82
CA PHE A 150 -3.83 -3.25 -2.29
C PHE A 150 -3.89 -3.14 -0.76
N TRP A 151 -4.62 -2.15 -0.22
CA TRP A 151 -4.98 -2.18 1.22
C TRP A 151 -6.02 -3.26 1.54
N ARG A 152 -6.70 -3.75 0.49
CA ARG A 152 -7.41 -5.02 0.43
C ARG A 152 -6.99 -5.76 -0.83
N LYS A 153 -6.85 -7.07 -0.73
CA LYS A 153 -6.49 -7.91 -1.88
C LYS A 153 -7.65 -7.98 -2.89
N PRO A 154 -7.39 -8.24 -4.19
CA PRO A 154 -8.47 -8.43 -5.18
C PRO A 154 -9.50 -9.49 -4.75
N ASP A 155 -9.06 -10.54 -4.06
CA ASP A 155 -9.94 -11.56 -3.48
C ASP A 155 -10.89 -11.04 -2.40
N GLU A 156 -10.44 -10.08 -1.60
CA GLU A 156 -11.22 -9.44 -0.54
C GLU A 156 -12.18 -8.40 -1.13
N TRP A 157 -11.73 -7.64 -2.13
CA TRP A 157 -12.58 -6.74 -2.89
C TRP A 157 -13.72 -7.48 -3.58
N ALA A 158 -13.42 -8.60 -4.25
CA ALA A 158 -14.43 -9.46 -4.85
C ALA A 158 -15.50 -9.88 -3.83
N ASN A 159 -15.08 -10.29 -2.62
CA ASN A 159 -16.01 -10.65 -1.55
C ASN A 159 -16.85 -9.45 -1.06
N LEU A 160 -16.25 -8.27 -0.92
CA LEU A 160 -16.98 -7.07 -0.49
C LEU A 160 -18.01 -6.62 -1.52
N ILE A 161 -17.63 -6.61 -2.81
CA ILE A 161 -18.53 -6.25 -3.91
C ILE A 161 -19.70 -7.22 -3.95
N GLU A 162 -19.44 -8.52 -3.89
CA GLU A 162 -20.49 -9.53 -3.87
C GLU A 162 -21.40 -9.42 -2.65
N SER A 163 -20.83 -9.18 -1.47
CA SER A 163 -21.62 -8.97 -0.25
C SER A 163 -22.53 -7.75 -0.36
N TRP A 164 -22.05 -6.68 -0.99
CA TRP A 164 -22.84 -5.48 -1.26
C TRP A 164 -23.98 -5.79 -2.24
N VAL A 165 -23.70 -6.49 -3.35
CA VAL A 165 -24.72 -6.90 -4.34
C VAL A 165 -25.80 -7.79 -3.70
N ASP A 166 -25.42 -8.70 -2.81
CA ASP A 166 -26.35 -9.54 -2.07
C ASP A 166 -27.22 -8.72 -1.11
N SER A 167 -26.60 -7.83 -0.32
CA SER A 167 -27.30 -7.00 0.66
C SER A 167 -28.28 -6.00 0.03
N THR A 168 -28.04 -5.60 -1.22
CA THR A 168 -28.88 -4.65 -1.98
C THR A 168 -29.92 -5.36 -2.86
N GLY A 169 -29.92 -6.69 -2.90
CA GLY A 169 -30.88 -7.47 -3.71
C GLY A 169 -30.65 -7.34 -5.22
N GLN A 170 -29.44 -6.99 -5.65
CA GLN A 170 -29.11 -6.78 -7.07
C GLN A 170 -28.57 -8.05 -7.76
N LYS A 171 -28.62 -9.20 -7.08
CA LYS A 171 -28.29 -10.49 -7.69
C LYS A 171 -29.19 -10.77 -8.90
N GLY A 172 -28.59 -11.31 -9.96
CA GLY A 172 -29.30 -11.60 -11.20
C GLY A 172 -29.46 -10.40 -12.16
N VAL A 173 -29.20 -9.17 -11.71
CA VAL A 173 -29.18 -7.96 -12.54
C VAL A 173 -27.79 -7.77 -13.14
N VAL A 174 -27.73 -7.25 -14.37
CA VAL A 174 -26.47 -6.84 -15.01
C VAL A 174 -26.20 -5.41 -14.57
N LEU A 175 -25.07 -5.18 -13.90
CA LEU A 175 -24.58 -3.87 -13.48
C LEU A 175 -23.38 -3.48 -14.33
N THR A 176 -23.27 -2.22 -14.72
CA THR A 176 -22.07 -1.72 -15.39
C THR A 176 -20.93 -1.48 -14.40
N LEU A 177 -19.68 -1.50 -14.88
CA LEU A 177 -18.54 -1.12 -14.03
C LEU A 177 -18.68 0.31 -13.50
N TYR A 178 -19.30 1.21 -14.28
CA TYR A 178 -19.59 2.58 -13.85
C TYR A 178 -20.56 2.62 -12.67
N GLU A 179 -21.66 1.86 -12.72
CA GLU A 179 -22.61 1.78 -11.61
C GLU A 179 -21.96 1.24 -10.32
N LEU A 180 -21.01 0.33 -10.45
CA LEU A 180 -20.27 -0.22 -9.30
C LEU A 180 -19.23 0.77 -8.75
N ALA A 181 -18.42 1.38 -9.62
CA ALA A 181 -17.34 2.27 -9.19
C ALA A 181 -17.83 3.66 -8.81
N GLU A 182 -18.77 4.24 -9.56
CA GLU A 182 -19.16 5.64 -9.47
C GLU A 182 -20.66 5.85 -9.20
N GLY A 183 -21.44 4.77 -9.16
CA GLY A 183 -22.89 4.86 -8.95
C GLY A 183 -23.29 5.46 -7.60
N ASP A 184 -24.45 6.12 -7.57
CA ASP A 184 -24.97 6.74 -6.35
C ASP A 184 -25.26 5.71 -5.25
N ALA A 185 -25.61 4.48 -5.63
CA ALA A 185 -25.88 3.37 -4.70
C ALA A 185 -24.61 2.85 -4.00
N THR A 186 -23.41 3.14 -4.54
CA THR A 186 -22.14 2.72 -3.96
C THR A 186 -21.46 3.83 -3.17
N ARG A 187 -22.06 5.03 -3.10
CA ARG A 187 -21.57 6.12 -2.25
C ARG A 187 -21.49 5.67 -0.80
N GLY A 188 -20.28 5.73 -0.23
CA GLY A 188 -19.98 5.26 1.14
C GLY A 188 -19.43 3.84 1.21
N GLN A 189 -19.38 3.11 0.10
CA GLN A 189 -18.64 1.86 0.01
C GLN A 189 -17.16 2.12 -0.19
N GLU A 190 -16.30 1.25 0.35
CA GLU A 190 -14.84 1.42 0.24
C GLU A 190 -14.32 1.24 -1.20
N PHE A 191 -15.08 0.58 -2.08
CA PHE A 191 -14.73 0.39 -3.49
C PHE A 191 -15.26 1.50 -4.41
N HIS A 192 -15.97 2.50 -3.86
CA HIS A 192 -16.39 3.66 -4.64
C HIS A 192 -15.17 4.47 -5.10
N GLY A 193 -15.14 4.89 -6.36
CA GLY A 193 -14.00 5.53 -7.01
C GLY A 193 -12.89 4.56 -7.44
N MET A 194 -13.13 3.25 -7.40
CA MET A 194 -12.17 2.26 -7.88
C MET A 194 -11.99 2.35 -9.40
N GLU A 195 -10.73 2.38 -9.85
CA GLU A 195 -10.39 2.39 -11.28
C GLU A 195 -10.91 1.15 -11.99
N ALA A 196 -11.47 1.32 -13.19
CA ALA A 196 -12.14 0.25 -13.96
C ALA A 196 -11.24 -0.98 -14.19
N GLU A 197 -9.95 -0.78 -14.44
CA GLU A 197 -8.99 -1.87 -14.61
C GLU A 197 -8.83 -2.73 -13.33
N LEU A 198 -8.76 -2.08 -12.17
CA LEU A 198 -8.67 -2.78 -10.89
C LEU A 198 -9.99 -3.48 -10.55
N LEU A 199 -11.12 -2.82 -10.84
CA LEU A 199 -12.44 -3.40 -10.65
C LEU A 199 -12.59 -4.67 -11.51
N SER A 200 -12.28 -4.60 -12.80
CA SER A 200 -12.28 -5.74 -13.71
C SER A 200 -11.41 -6.90 -13.20
N ARG A 201 -10.24 -6.60 -12.64
CA ARG A 201 -9.37 -7.60 -12.00
C ARG A 201 -10.03 -8.28 -10.81
N CYS A 202 -10.70 -7.52 -9.95
CA CYS A 202 -11.44 -8.05 -8.80
C CYS A 202 -12.63 -8.91 -9.26
N LEU A 203 -13.38 -8.46 -10.27
CA LEU A 203 -14.48 -9.21 -10.87
C LEU A 203 -14.00 -10.52 -11.51
N GLY A 204 -12.81 -10.53 -12.10
CA GLY A 204 -12.17 -11.75 -12.62
C GLY A 204 -11.99 -12.84 -11.54
N VAL A 205 -11.83 -12.45 -10.27
CA VAL A 205 -11.83 -13.40 -9.15
C VAL A 205 -13.23 -13.99 -8.92
N SER A 206 -14.27 -13.16 -8.90
CA SER A 206 -15.67 -13.61 -8.76
C SER A 206 -16.09 -14.54 -9.90
N VAL A 207 -15.64 -14.24 -11.13
CA VAL A 207 -15.89 -15.10 -12.31
C VAL A 207 -15.21 -16.45 -12.18
N LYS A 208 -13.93 -16.48 -11.78
CA LYS A 208 -13.21 -17.75 -11.54
C LYS A 208 -13.85 -18.59 -10.43
N ARG A 209 -14.50 -17.95 -9.46
CA ARG A 209 -15.26 -18.61 -8.39
C ARG A 209 -16.67 -19.05 -8.83
N GLY A 210 -17.09 -18.71 -10.04
CA GLY A 210 -18.43 -19.02 -10.56
C GLY A 210 -19.56 -18.20 -9.93
N ARG A 211 -19.24 -17.09 -9.27
CA ARG A 211 -20.20 -16.22 -8.58
C ARG A 211 -20.61 -14.98 -9.39
N ALA A 212 -19.89 -14.70 -10.47
CA ALA A 212 -20.22 -13.62 -11.38
C ALA A 212 -19.91 -14.00 -12.84
N GLN A 213 -20.47 -13.25 -13.78
CA GLN A 213 -20.16 -13.32 -15.19
C GLN A 213 -20.04 -11.90 -15.74
N VAL A 214 -18.94 -11.60 -16.44
CA VAL A 214 -18.74 -10.32 -17.13
C VAL A 214 -19.27 -10.42 -18.56
N PHE A 215 -19.89 -9.34 -19.04
CA PHE A 215 -20.52 -9.16 -20.33
C PHE A 215 -19.97 -7.91 -21.02
N GLY A 216 -20.00 -7.87 -22.35
CA GLY A 216 -19.59 -6.71 -23.14
C GLY A 216 -18.17 -6.81 -23.71
N ALA A 217 -17.82 -5.81 -24.52
CA ALA A 217 -16.49 -5.60 -25.10
C ALA A 217 -16.12 -4.10 -24.92
N GLU A 218 -14.83 -3.83 -24.71
CA GLU A 218 -14.17 -2.52 -24.53
C GLU A 218 -15.10 -1.30 -24.38
N GLY A 219 -15.30 -0.87 -23.13
CA GLY A 219 -15.99 0.39 -22.78
C GLY A 219 -17.47 0.25 -22.39
N GLY A 220 -18.08 -0.92 -22.63
CA GLY A 220 -19.46 -1.26 -22.23
C GLY A 220 -19.54 -2.49 -21.34
N GLU A 221 -18.54 -2.69 -20.47
CA GLU A 221 -18.47 -3.88 -19.63
C GLU A 221 -19.56 -3.86 -18.54
N GLY A 222 -20.36 -4.93 -18.52
CA GLY A 222 -21.34 -5.22 -17.49
C GLY A 222 -20.97 -6.49 -16.73
N VAL A 223 -21.45 -6.63 -15.52
CA VAL A 223 -21.25 -7.83 -14.70
C VAL A 223 -22.58 -8.25 -14.07
N LYS A 224 -22.87 -9.54 -14.13
CA LYS A 224 -23.98 -10.17 -13.42
C LYS A 224 -23.44 -11.03 -12.31
N PHE A 225 -23.98 -10.86 -11.11
CA PHE A 225 -23.70 -11.74 -9.98
C PHE A 225 -24.82 -12.77 -9.81
N PHE A 226 -24.46 -13.96 -9.32
CA PHE A 226 -25.37 -15.09 -9.11
C PHE A 226 -25.68 -15.33 -7.63
#